data_AF-R3WZH1-F1
#
_entry.id   AF-R3WZH1-F1
#
_cell.length_a   1.000
_cell.length_b   1.000
_cell.length_c   1.000
_cell.angle_alpha   90.00
_cell.angle_beta   90.00
_cell.angle_gamma   90.00
#
_symmetry.space_group_name_H-M   'P 1'
#
loop_
_entity.id
_entity.type
_entity.pdbx_description
1 polymer ?
#
loop_
_entity_poly.entity_id
_entity_poly.type
_entity_poly.pdbx_seq_one_letter_code
_entity_poly.pdbx_strand_id
1 'polypeptide(L)' 'MDETVFFNQGNAMNTDVDIKALYVAAQIEKDRSGLHKELIIVRDSKNKQYILFEKETFDKLENKESYKIIDYLS' A
#
# COMPACT_ATOMS: atom_id res chain seq x y z
N MET A 1 14.32 -6.70 -6.23
CA MET A 1 13.23 -5.72 -6.05
C MET A 1 12.00 -6.55 -5.79
N ASP A 2 11.63 -6.73 -4.52
CA ASP A 2 10.41 -7.45 -4.14
C ASP A 2 9.30 -6.41 -4.01
N GLU A 3 8.53 -6.24 -5.08
CA GLU A 3 7.29 -5.46 -5.07
C GLU A 3 6.15 -6.40 -4.67
N THR A 4 5.79 -6.39 -3.39
CA THR A 4 4.62 -7.17 -2.94
C THR A 4 3.35 -6.38 -3.23
N VAL A 5 2.65 -6.75 -4.30
CA VAL A 5 1.33 -6.18 -4.62
C VAL A 5 0.28 -6.85 -3.73
N PHE A 6 -0.15 -6.16 -2.68
CA PHE A 6 -1.06 -6.73 -1.67
C PHE A 6 -2.56 -6.66 -2.03
N PHE A 7 -2.94 -5.85 -3.03
CA PHE A 7 -4.34 -5.73 -3.47
C PHE A 7 -4.44 -5.77 -4.99
N ASN A 8 -4.64 -6.98 -5.53
CA ASN A 8 -5.11 -7.14 -6.90
C ASN A 8 -6.63 -6.96 -6.96
N GLN A 9 -7.08 -6.27 -8.01
CA GLN A 9 -8.48 -5.89 -8.26
C GLN A 9 -9.52 -7.03 -8.23
N GLY A 10 -9.11 -8.30 -8.13
CA GLY A 10 -10.02 -9.44 -7.95
C GLY A 10 -10.89 -9.36 -6.69
N ASN A 11 -10.49 -8.57 -5.69
CA ASN A 11 -11.29 -8.30 -4.48
C ASN A 11 -11.86 -6.86 -4.43
N ALA A 12 -11.62 -6.05 -5.47
CA ALA A 12 -11.99 -4.63 -5.54
C ALA A 12 -13.10 -4.38 -6.57
N MET A 13 -14.13 -5.22 -6.59
CA MET A 13 -15.34 -4.99 -7.40
C MET A 13 -16.26 -3.90 -6.83
N ASN A 14 -15.79 -3.00 -5.96
CA ASN A 14 -16.60 -1.87 -5.54
C ASN A 14 -15.80 -0.58 -5.53
N THR A 15 -16.40 0.43 -6.16
CA THR A 15 -15.83 1.75 -6.45
C THR A 15 -15.62 2.58 -5.17
N ASP A 16 -16.10 2.08 -4.03
CA ASP A 16 -15.82 2.51 -2.67
C ASP A 16 -14.84 1.53 -2.01
N VAL A 17 -13.55 1.77 -2.18
CA VAL A 17 -12.54 1.02 -1.43
C VAL A 17 -12.62 1.45 0.03
N ASP A 18 -13.09 0.54 0.89
CA ASP A 18 -13.19 0.77 2.32
C ASP A 18 -11.78 0.94 2.91
N ILE A 19 -11.42 2.18 3.25
CA ILE A 19 -10.11 2.55 3.79
C ILE A 19 -9.81 1.75 5.07
N LYS A 20 -10.85 1.38 5.84
CA LYS A 20 -10.66 0.55 7.04
C LYS A 20 -10.21 -0.86 6.67
N ALA A 21 -10.76 -1.46 5.63
CA ALA A 21 -10.36 -2.79 5.18
C ALA A 21 -8.91 -2.78 4.66
N LEU A 22 -8.51 -1.72 3.97
CA LEU A 22 -7.12 -1.47 3.58
C LEU A 22 -6.18 -1.40 4.78
N TYR A 23 -6.55 -0.60 5.78
CA TYR A 23 -5.76 -0.43 7.00
C TYR A 23 -5.60 -1.76 7.76
N VAL A 24 -6.69 -2.52 7.91
CA VAL A 24 -6.67 -3.83 8.57
C VAL A 24 -5.77 -4.81 7.82
N ALA A 25 -5.88 -4.89 6.50
CA ALA A 25 -5.03 -5.77 5.70
C ALA A 25 -3.55 -5.37 5.77
N ALA A 26 -3.26 -4.08 5.77
CA ALA A 26 -1.89 -3.58 5.91
C ALA A 26 -1.30 -3.85 7.30
N GLN A 27 -2.11 -3.73 8.36
CA GLN A 27 -1.71 -4.09 9.72
C GLN A 27 -1.45 -5.59 9.86
N ILE A 28 -2.30 -6.44 9.27
CA ILE A 28 -2.09 -7.89 9.25
C ILE A 28 -0.77 -8.24 8.57
N GLU A 29 -0.44 -7.61 7.43
CA GLU A 29 0.83 -7.90 6.76
C GLU A 29 2.06 -7.34 7.46
N LYS A 30 1.92 -6.20 8.15
CA LYS A 30 2.96 -5.69 9.06
C LYS A 30 3.26 -6.70 10.16
N ASP A 31 2.22 -7.20 10.82
CA ASP A 31 2.33 -8.17 11.92
C ASP A 31 2.86 -9.52 11.41
N ARG A 32 2.37 -9.99 10.26
CA ARG A 32 2.77 -11.26 9.64
C ARG A 32 4.23 -11.25 9.19
N SER A 33 4.68 -10.14 8.60
CA SER A 33 6.05 -10.03 8.12
C SER A 33 7.05 -9.79 9.26
N GLY A 34 6.59 -9.53 10.49
CA GLY A 34 7.45 -9.15 11.61
C GLY A 34 8.24 -7.87 11.33
N LEU A 35 7.79 -7.07 10.37
CA LEU A 35 8.49 -5.89 9.90
C LEU A 35 8.22 -4.76 10.89
N HIS A 36 9.20 -4.47 11.74
CA HIS A 36 9.26 -3.23 12.53
C HIS A 36 9.47 -1.97 11.67
N LYS A 37 9.25 -2.07 10.36
CA LYS A 37 9.48 -1.00 9.41
C LYS A 37 8.22 -0.16 9.24
N GLU A 38 8.43 1.12 8.98
CA GLU A 38 7.34 2.03 8.61
C GLU A 38 6.78 1.61 7.25
N LEU A 39 5.50 1.25 7.21
CA LEU A 39 4.78 0.96 5.97
C LEU A 39 3.91 2.16 5.58
N ILE A 40 3.68 2.34 4.29
CA ILE A 40 2.84 3.41 3.77
C ILE A 40 1.84 2.86 2.77
N ILE A 41 0.61 3.35 2.85
CA ILE A 41 -0.43 3.06 1.85
C ILE A 41 -0.39 4.16 0.82
N VAL A 42 -0.19 3.80 -0.44
CA VAL A 42 -0.21 4.74 -1.56
C VAL A 42 -1.28 4.34 -2.57
N ARG A 43 -1.80 5.32 -3.30
CA ARG A 43 -2.71 5.14 -4.41
C ARG A 43 -2.01 5.44 -5.71
N ASP A 44 -1.95 4.47 -6.62
CA ASP A 44 -1.50 4.69 -7.98
C ASP A 44 -2.52 5.56 -8.73
N SER A 45 -2.07 6.70 -9.23
CA SER A 45 -2.90 7.65 -9.97
C SER A 45 -3.35 7.12 -11.33
N LYS A 46 -2.58 6.20 -11.95
CA LYS A 46 -2.89 5.61 -13.26
C LYS A 46 -3.93 4.50 -13.12
N ASN A 47 -3.70 3.56 -12.21
CA ASN A 47 -4.51 2.35 -12.09
C ASN A 47 -5.60 2.45 -11.01
N LYS A 48 -5.65 3.55 -10.25
CA LYS A 48 -6.53 3.74 -9.07
C LYS A 48 -6.40 2.61 -8.04
N GLN A 49 -5.25 1.93 -8.02
CA GLN A 49 -4.96 0.82 -7.12
C GLN A 49 -4.33 1.33 -5.84
N TYR A 50 -4.51 0.57 -4.76
CA TYR A 50 -3.88 0.84 -3.47
C TYR A 50 -2.75 -0.16 -3.26
N ILE A 51 -1.57 0.36 -2.94
CA ILE A 51 -0.34 -0.41 -2.82
C ILE A 51 0.26 -0.09 -1.45
N LEU A 52 0.74 -1.12 -0.77
CA LEU A 52 1.48 -0.98 0.49
C LEU A 52 2.97 -1.02 0.16
N PHE A 53 3.70 0.02 0.53
CA PHE A 53 5.16 0.07 0.38
C PHE A 53 5.83 0.16 1.75
N GLU A 54 7.04 -0.40 1.84
CA GLU A 54 7.98 0.01 2.88
C GLU A 54 8.41 1.44 2.60
N LYS A 55 8.40 2.32 3.61
CA LYS A 55 8.74 3.74 3.47
C LYS A 55 10.12 3.96 2.86
N GLU A 56 11.13 3.22 3.33
CA GLU A 56 12.50 3.29 2.78
C GLU A 56 12.58 2.89 1.30
N THR A 57 11.74 1.95 0.88
CA THR A 57 11.67 1.51 -0.52
C THR A 57 10.93 2.55 -1.36
N PHE A 58 9.85 3.12 -0.82
CA PHE A 58 9.10 4.17 -1.50
C PHE A 58 9.92 5.44 -1.72
N ASP A 59 10.71 5.86 -0.73
CA ASP A 59 11.57 7.05 -0.87
C ASP A 59 12.65 6.89 -1.95
N LYS A 60 13.00 5.65 -2.29
CA LYS A 60 13.96 5.29 -3.35
C LYS A 60 13.30 5.08 -4.72
N LEU A 61 11.96 5.14 -4.83
CA LEU A 61 11.27 5.04 -6.12
C LEU A 61 11.48 6.30 -6.96
N GLU A 62 12.01 6.13 -8.17
CA GLU A 62 12.19 7.21 -9.14
C GLU A 62 10.84 7.79 -9.61
N ASN A 63 9.78 6.98 -9.61
CA ASN A 63 8.43 7.33 -10.07
C ASN A 63 7.45 7.60 -8.92
N LYS A 64 7.93 7.98 -7.72
CA LYS A 64 7.08 8.24 -6.54
C LYS A 64 5.97 9.27 -6.79
N GLU A 65 6.19 10.19 -7.73
CA GLU A 65 5.22 11.23 -8.11
C GLU A 65 3.93 10.68 -8.75
N SER A 66 3.97 9.44 -9.28
CA SER A 66 2.78 8.78 -9.81
C SER A 66 1.87 8.23 -8.70
N TYR A 67 2.37 8.19 -7.46
CA TYR A 67 1.67 7.64 -6.31
C TYR A 67 1.25 8.76 -5.35
N LYS A 68 0.02 8.68 -4.86
CA LYS A 68 -0.49 9.56 -3.81
C LYS A 68 -0.47 8.82 -2.48
N ILE A 69 0.27 9.32 -1.50
CA ILE A 69 0.25 8.75 -0.16
C ILE A 69 -1.14 8.97 0.45
N ILE A 70 -1.72 7.90 0.97
CA ILE A 70 -3.04 7.88 1.60
C ILE A 70 -2.88 7.85 3.12
N ASP A 71 -1.98 7.01 3.62
CA ASP A 71 -1.77 6.84 5.06
C ASP A 71 -0.37 6.29 5.39
N TYR A 72 0.05 6.48 6.65
CA TYR A 72 1.31 5.98 7.21
C TYR A 72 1.01 5.01 8.35
N LEU A 73 1.59 3.82 8.30
CA LEU A 73 1.49 2.80 9.34
C LEU A 73 2.78 2.76 10.15
N SER A 74 2.82 3.59 11.20
CA SER A 74 3.90 3.64 12.20
C SER A 74 3.91 2.43 13.11
#